data_AF-A0A2H6A238-F1
#
_entry.id   AF-A0A2H6A238-F1
#
_cell.length_a   1.000
_cell.length_b   1.000
_cell.length_c   1.000
_cell.angle_alpha   90.00
_cell.angle_beta   90.00
_cell.angle_gamma   90.00
#
_symmetry.space_group_name_H-M   'P 1'
#
loop_
_entity.id
_entity.type
_entity.pdbx_description
1 polymer ?
#
loop_
_entity_poly.entity_id
_entity_poly.type
_entity_poly.pdbx_seq_one_letter_code
_entity_poly.pdbx_strand_id
1 'polypeptide(L)'
;MQSTSKAKSVAAVVSFFAAACAGSNAATLEYGECADVFGGRVCTWGVTQGSEVTEFGVTVPMLSVEGAPAHGEIPWPPVEIASLRLPQSVTAQTGFDHLKLYWEHHGHPPGPYLYPHFDFHFYNMGPERVTAIDCEDTQKPHTPPVGYALPDVEIPAVGVLPGLCVPAMGMHALPRSELQSGRPFEATMVIGYYAGEPIFVEPMITREKLVERQSFPLAMPELAHGNGVTYPTQFVAEYDAEGDAYRLRFHSIGVK
;
A
#
# COMPACT_ATOMS: atom_id res chain seq x y z
N MET A 1 12.28 -78.41 47.43
CA MET A 1 12.75 -77.38 46.48
C MET A 1 11.67 -77.17 45.43
N GLN A 2 10.93 -76.06 45.50
CA GLN A 2 10.58 -75.20 44.37
C GLN A 2 9.61 -74.13 44.89
N SER A 3 10.17 -72.92 44.98
CA SER A 3 9.55 -71.68 45.40
C SER A 3 8.98 -71.00 44.15
N THR A 4 7.72 -70.56 44.20
CA THR A 4 7.16 -69.67 43.18
C THR A 4 6.73 -68.37 43.84
N SER A 5 7.51 -67.33 43.54
CA SER A 5 7.41 -65.95 43.99
C SER A 5 6.15 -65.26 43.45
N LYS A 6 5.46 -64.49 44.31
CA LYS A 6 4.39 -63.56 43.93
C LYS A 6 5.02 -62.22 43.51
N ALA A 7 4.84 -61.84 42.25
CA ALA A 7 5.18 -60.50 41.77
C ALA A 7 4.14 -59.48 42.27
N LYS A 8 4.61 -58.41 42.93
CA LYS A 8 3.81 -57.22 43.26
C LYS A 8 4.05 -56.17 42.19
N SER A 9 3.02 -55.78 41.45
CA SER A 9 3.08 -54.66 40.51
C SER A 9 2.97 -53.34 41.28
N VAL A 10 3.99 -52.48 41.15
CA VAL A 10 3.97 -51.10 41.63
C VAL A 10 3.52 -50.23 40.46
N ALA A 11 2.38 -49.56 40.59
CA ALA A 11 1.91 -48.58 39.62
C ALA A 11 2.65 -47.26 39.86
N ALA A 12 3.49 -46.85 38.92
CA ALA A 12 4.11 -45.53 38.91
C ALA A 12 3.09 -44.52 38.34
N VAL A 13 2.64 -43.59 39.17
CA VAL A 13 1.86 -42.42 38.72
C VAL A 13 2.84 -41.42 38.13
N VAL A 14 2.86 -41.29 36.81
CA VAL A 14 3.61 -40.25 36.11
C VAL A 14 2.74 -39.00 36.08
N SER A 15 3.03 -38.04 36.95
CA SER A 15 2.43 -36.71 36.90
C SER A 15 3.04 -35.92 35.74
N PHE A 16 2.26 -35.72 34.68
CA PHE A 16 2.58 -34.75 33.64
C PHE A 16 2.34 -33.33 34.18
N PHE A 17 3.41 -32.61 34.48
CA PHE A 17 3.37 -31.15 34.59
C PHE A 17 3.22 -30.59 33.18
N ALA A 18 2.03 -30.08 32.83
CA ALA A 18 1.86 -29.22 31.68
C ALA A 18 2.54 -27.88 31.98
N ALA A 19 3.74 -27.68 31.43
CA ALA A 19 4.35 -26.37 31.37
C ALA A 19 3.50 -25.49 30.44
N ALA A 20 2.83 -24.49 30.99
CA ALA A 20 2.20 -23.43 30.19
C ALA A 20 3.32 -22.69 29.45
N CYS A 21 3.42 -22.90 28.14
CA CYS A 21 4.29 -22.11 27.28
C CYS A 21 3.82 -20.64 27.34
N ALA A 22 4.71 -19.75 27.75
CA ALA A 22 4.53 -18.31 27.65
C ALA A 22 4.19 -17.96 26.18
N GLY A 23 3.08 -17.25 25.98
CA GLY A 23 2.59 -16.88 24.66
C GLY A 23 3.64 -16.05 23.91
N SER A 24 4.19 -16.63 22.85
CA SER A 24 4.97 -15.88 21.87
C SER A 24 4.03 -14.92 21.13
N ASN A 25 4.31 -13.61 21.17
CA ASN A 25 3.75 -12.62 20.25
C ASN A 25 4.28 -12.87 18.83
N ALA A 26 3.89 -14.01 18.24
CA ALA A 26 4.27 -14.35 16.88
C ALA A 26 3.54 -13.40 15.91
N ALA A 27 4.25 -13.01 14.86
CA ALA A 27 3.65 -12.24 13.78
C ALA A 27 2.58 -13.09 13.06
N THR A 28 1.41 -12.51 12.84
CA THR A 28 0.30 -13.13 12.12
C THR A 28 0.02 -12.34 10.85
N LEU A 29 -0.03 -13.02 9.70
CA LEU A 29 -0.42 -12.42 8.42
C LEU A 29 -1.93 -12.51 8.27
N GLU A 30 -2.56 -11.37 8.00
CA GLU A 30 -3.98 -11.24 7.73
C GLU A 30 -4.17 -10.75 6.29
N TYR A 31 -4.97 -11.47 5.51
CA TYR A 31 -5.28 -11.08 4.14
C TYR A 31 -6.49 -10.16 4.10
N GLY A 32 -6.41 -9.13 3.24
CA GLY A 32 -7.56 -8.35 2.80
C GLY A 32 -8.17 -8.97 1.55
N GLU A 33 -8.68 -8.12 0.66
CA GLU A 33 -9.23 -8.55 -0.63
C GLU A 33 -8.13 -8.81 -1.68
N CYS A 34 -8.50 -9.63 -2.67
CA CYS A 34 -7.66 -9.92 -3.84
C CYS A 34 -8.45 -9.72 -5.14
N ALA A 35 -7.74 -9.40 -6.21
CA ALA A 35 -8.27 -9.41 -7.58
C ALA A 35 -7.26 -9.98 -8.57
N ASP A 36 -7.76 -10.52 -9.68
CA ASP A 36 -6.93 -10.92 -10.80
C ASP A 36 -6.62 -9.68 -11.66
N VAL A 37 -5.33 -9.33 -11.75
CA VAL A 37 -4.80 -8.18 -12.48
C VAL A 37 -3.78 -8.70 -13.49
N PHE A 38 -4.10 -8.55 -14.78
CA PHE A 38 -3.23 -8.93 -15.90
C PHE A 38 -2.63 -10.34 -15.78
N GLY A 39 -3.40 -11.29 -15.25
CA GLY A 39 -3.02 -12.69 -15.09
C GLY A 39 -2.42 -13.05 -13.72
N GLY A 40 -1.95 -12.08 -12.93
CA GLY A 40 -1.50 -12.29 -11.56
C GLY A 40 -2.60 -11.96 -10.53
N ARG A 41 -2.54 -12.61 -9.36
CA ARG A 41 -3.48 -12.35 -8.25
C ARG A 41 -2.88 -11.34 -7.27
N VAL A 42 -3.36 -10.10 -7.32
CA VAL A 42 -2.95 -9.02 -6.42
C VAL A 42 -3.77 -9.10 -5.15
N CYS A 43 -3.14 -9.08 -3.98
CA CYS A 43 -3.81 -9.22 -2.68
C CYS A 43 -3.28 -8.20 -1.68
N THR A 44 -4.18 -7.52 -0.96
CA THR A 44 -3.80 -6.69 0.19
C THR A 44 -3.62 -7.54 1.44
N TRP A 45 -2.83 -7.04 2.40
CA TRP A 45 -2.53 -7.76 3.63
C TRP A 45 -2.10 -6.82 4.76
N GLY A 46 -2.07 -7.36 5.98
CA GLY A 46 -1.59 -6.73 7.20
C GLY A 46 -0.85 -7.75 8.06
N VAL A 47 0.10 -7.30 8.86
CA VAL A 47 0.82 -8.13 9.84
C VAL A 47 0.53 -7.60 11.23
N THR A 48 0.12 -8.49 12.12
CA THR A 48 -0.10 -8.20 13.54
C THR A 48 0.91 -8.91 14.43
N GLN A 49 1.37 -8.25 15.49
CA GLN A 49 2.09 -8.88 16.60
C GLN A 49 1.25 -8.76 17.87
N GLY A 50 0.64 -9.87 18.27
CA GLY A 50 -0.46 -9.81 19.24
C GLY A 50 -1.67 -9.07 18.63
N SER A 51 -2.09 -7.96 19.22
CA SER A 51 -3.18 -7.12 18.69
C SER A 51 -2.70 -5.92 17.90
N GLU A 52 -1.39 -5.63 17.86
CA GLU A 52 -0.84 -4.43 17.22
C GLU A 52 -0.54 -4.70 15.74
N VAL A 53 -1.04 -3.85 14.84
CA VAL A 53 -0.65 -3.88 13.42
C VAL A 53 0.75 -3.28 13.29
N THR A 54 1.70 -4.07 12.80
CA THR A 54 3.09 -3.64 12.61
C THR A 54 3.38 -3.24 11.17
N GLU A 55 2.67 -3.84 10.22
CA GLU A 55 2.88 -3.64 8.78
C GLU A 55 1.57 -3.82 8.00
N PHE A 56 1.45 -3.19 6.85
CA PHE A 56 0.39 -3.49 5.87
C PHE A 56 0.87 -3.19 4.45
N GLY A 57 0.15 -3.71 3.46
CA GLY A 57 0.59 -3.56 2.09
C GLY A 57 -0.22 -4.34 1.07
N VAL A 58 0.41 -4.54 -0.08
CA VAL A 58 -0.11 -5.35 -1.19
C VAL A 58 0.99 -6.23 -1.76
N THR A 59 0.62 -7.45 -2.15
CA THR A 59 1.46 -8.35 -2.95
C THR A 59 1.09 -8.19 -4.42
N VAL A 60 2.09 -7.90 -5.25
CA VAL A 60 1.98 -7.70 -6.69
C VAL A 60 2.82 -8.77 -7.39
N PRO A 61 2.21 -9.85 -7.91
CA PRO A 61 2.93 -10.85 -8.66
C PRO A 61 3.56 -10.26 -9.92
N MET A 62 4.73 -10.74 -10.30
CA MET A 62 5.39 -10.28 -11.53
C MET A 62 4.61 -10.63 -12.79
N LEU A 63 3.74 -11.65 -12.73
CA LEU A 63 2.77 -11.92 -13.78
C LEU A 63 1.85 -10.72 -14.07
N SER A 64 1.44 -9.96 -13.04
CA SER A 64 0.65 -8.73 -13.22
C SER A 64 1.47 -7.62 -13.88
N VAL A 65 2.77 -7.52 -13.56
CA VAL A 65 3.69 -6.51 -14.10
C VAL A 65 4.03 -6.80 -15.56
N GLU A 66 4.38 -8.07 -15.85
CA GLU A 66 4.79 -8.51 -17.17
C GLU A 66 3.62 -8.60 -18.14
N GLY A 67 2.44 -8.99 -17.65
CA GLY A 67 1.18 -9.09 -18.39
C GLY A 67 0.48 -7.76 -18.66
N ALA A 68 0.95 -6.66 -18.08
CA ALA A 68 0.35 -5.34 -18.28
C ALA A 68 0.38 -4.93 -19.76
N PRO A 69 -0.75 -4.44 -20.32
CA PRO A 69 -0.84 -4.13 -21.74
C PRO A 69 0.04 -2.92 -22.10
N ALA A 70 0.82 -3.05 -23.17
CA ALA A 70 1.69 -1.97 -23.67
C ALA A 70 0.90 -0.83 -24.36
N HIS A 71 -0.34 -1.09 -24.75
CA HIS A 71 -1.20 -0.16 -25.47
C HIS A 71 -2.62 -0.27 -24.95
N GLY A 72 -3.34 0.84 -24.93
CA GLY A 72 -4.72 0.93 -24.50
C GLY A 72 -5.28 2.33 -24.77
N GLU A 73 -6.54 2.52 -24.38
CA GLU A 73 -7.13 3.85 -24.31
C GLU A 73 -6.55 4.62 -23.13
N ILE A 74 -6.47 5.96 -23.24
CA ILE A 74 -6.05 6.85 -22.15
C ILE A 74 -7.34 7.56 -21.67
N PRO A 75 -8.14 6.92 -20.81
CA PRO A 75 -9.40 7.51 -20.34
C PRO A 75 -9.14 8.71 -19.43
N TRP A 76 -10.13 9.62 -19.39
CA TRP A 76 -10.19 10.68 -18.39
C TRP A 76 -11.55 10.65 -17.69
N PRO A 77 -11.61 10.51 -16.36
CA PRO A 77 -10.48 10.22 -15.45
C PRO A 77 -9.87 8.82 -15.70
N PRO A 78 -8.65 8.54 -15.17
CA PRO A 78 -8.09 7.19 -15.06
C PRO A 78 -9.10 6.16 -14.52
N VAL A 79 -9.01 4.93 -15.03
CA VAL A 79 -9.90 3.83 -14.66
C VAL A 79 -9.13 2.84 -13.80
N GLU A 80 -9.67 2.52 -12.62
CA GLU A 80 -9.04 1.54 -11.73
C GLU A 80 -9.06 0.14 -12.34
N ILE A 81 -7.95 -0.57 -12.21
CA ILE A 81 -7.82 -1.99 -12.60
C ILE A 81 -8.09 -2.93 -11.42
N ALA A 82 -8.05 -2.42 -10.18
CA ALA A 82 -8.53 -3.12 -8.99
C ALA A 82 -8.90 -2.12 -7.87
N SER A 83 -9.87 -2.52 -7.04
CA SER A 83 -10.18 -1.88 -5.76
C SER A 83 -10.27 -2.96 -4.69
N LEU A 84 -9.41 -2.91 -3.68
CA LEU A 84 -9.18 -3.98 -2.72
C LEU A 84 -9.16 -3.44 -1.29
N ARG A 85 -10.08 -3.90 -0.43
CA ARG A 85 -10.05 -3.54 1.00
C ARG A 85 -8.88 -4.17 1.73
N LEU A 86 -8.27 -3.39 2.60
CA LEU A 86 -7.28 -3.85 3.57
C LEU A 86 -7.96 -4.71 4.66
N PRO A 87 -7.18 -5.51 5.43
CA PRO A 87 -7.73 -6.20 6.59
C PRO A 87 -8.36 -5.24 7.60
N GLN A 88 -9.43 -5.67 8.26
CA GLN A 88 -10.15 -4.85 9.24
C GLN A 88 -9.25 -4.37 10.39
N SER A 89 -8.26 -5.17 10.80
CA SER A 89 -7.28 -4.79 11.83
C SER A 89 -6.47 -3.56 11.42
N VAL A 90 -6.05 -3.48 10.16
CA VAL A 90 -5.33 -2.33 9.58
C VAL A 90 -6.24 -1.11 9.61
N THR A 91 -7.44 -1.20 9.05
CA THR A 91 -8.38 -0.07 9.01
C THR A 91 -8.72 0.47 10.40
N ALA A 92 -8.93 -0.42 11.37
CA ALA A 92 -9.26 -0.02 12.74
C ALA A 92 -8.12 0.70 13.48
N GLN A 93 -6.86 0.41 13.15
CA GLN A 93 -5.69 0.96 13.86
C GLN A 93 -5.00 2.11 13.13
N THR A 94 -5.02 2.09 11.79
CA THR A 94 -4.29 3.06 10.97
C THR A 94 -5.21 4.04 10.26
N GLY A 95 -6.49 3.71 10.10
CA GLY A 95 -7.44 4.47 9.29
C GLY A 95 -7.35 4.20 7.79
N PHE A 96 -6.35 3.44 7.30
CA PHE A 96 -6.27 3.02 5.90
C PHE A 96 -7.31 1.94 5.59
N ASP A 97 -8.12 2.16 4.56
CA ASP A 97 -9.32 1.39 4.26
C ASP A 97 -9.13 0.46 3.05
N HIS A 98 -8.66 1.00 1.93
CA HIS A 98 -8.54 0.24 0.69
C HIS A 98 -7.41 0.74 -0.21
N LEU A 99 -7.00 -0.14 -1.11
CA LEU A 99 -6.15 0.15 -2.26
C LEU A 99 -7.03 0.36 -3.50
N LYS A 100 -6.79 1.42 -4.27
CA LYS A 100 -7.14 1.45 -5.70
C LYS A 100 -5.85 1.35 -6.53
N LEU A 101 -5.85 0.48 -7.51
CA LEU A 101 -4.71 0.24 -8.40
C LEU A 101 -5.04 0.72 -9.80
N TYR A 102 -4.11 1.46 -10.41
CA TYR A 102 -4.19 1.92 -11.79
C TYR A 102 -2.98 1.45 -12.60
N TRP A 103 -3.16 1.36 -13.92
CA TRP A 103 -2.10 1.07 -14.87
C TRP A 103 -2.07 2.13 -15.97
N GLU A 104 -1.02 2.94 -15.94
CA GLU A 104 -0.87 4.11 -16.78
C GLU A 104 0.17 3.80 -17.85
N HIS A 105 -0.26 3.07 -18.87
CA HIS A 105 0.62 2.52 -19.92
C HIS A 105 1.36 3.57 -20.77
N HIS A 106 0.91 4.83 -20.77
CA HIS A 106 1.63 5.99 -21.34
C HIS A 106 2.08 6.98 -20.26
N GLY A 107 1.84 6.66 -18.99
CA GLY A 107 1.91 7.59 -17.88
C GLY A 107 0.87 8.71 -17.96
N HIS A 108 0.98 9.66 -17.04
CA HIS A 108 0.14 10.85 -17.02
C HIS A 108 0.96 12.09 -16.65
N PRO A 109 0.48 13.30 -16.96
CA PRO A 109 1.17 14.52 -16.57
C PRO A 109 1.31 14.66 -15.05
N PRO A 110 2.32 15.40 -14.56
CA PRO A 110 3.26 16.24 -15.32
C PRO A 110 4.45 15.46 -15.94
N GLY A 111 5.23 16.14 -16.78
CA GLY A 111 6.25 15.56 -17.67
C GLY A 111 7.10 14.39 -17.13
N PRO A 112 7.68 14.45 -15.91
CA PRO A 112 8.46 13.35 -15.34
C PRO A 112 7.72 12.01 -15.30
N TYR A 113 6.38 12.03 -15.23
CA TYR A 113 5.52 10.87 -15.02
C TYR A 113 4.93 10.29 -16.32
N LEU A 114 5.33 10.78 -17.49
CA LEU A 114 4.85 10.30 -18.80
C LEU A 114 5.54 9.00 -19.28
N TYR A 115 5.58 8.00 -18.41
CA TYR A 115 6.19 6.68 -18.63
C TYR A 115 5.28 5.56 -18.12
N PRO A 116 5.33 4.33 -18.65
CA PRO A 116 4.47 3.25 -18.19
C PRO A 116 4.69 2.93 -16.70
N HIS A 117 3.66 3.09 -15.87
CA HIS A 117 3.76 2.87 -14.43
C HIS A 117 2.44 2.42 -13.79
N PHE A 118 2.55 1.90 -12.57
CA PHE A 118 1.42 1.54 -11.72
C PHE A 118 1.28 2.53 -10.57
N ASP A 119 0.03 2.86 -10.26
CA ASP A 119 -0.32 3.76 -9.16
C ASP A 119 -1.06 2.99 -8.07
N PHE A 120 -0.47 2.95 -6.88
CA PHE A 120 -1.00 2.19 -5.75
C PHE A 120 -1.62 3.14 -4.71
N HIS A 121 -2.85 3.60 -4.93
CA HIS A 121 -3.51 4.54 -4.04
C HIS A 121 -4.04 3.86 -2.77
N PHE A 122 -3.34 4.01 -1.64
CA PHE A 122 -3.82 3.54 -0.34
C PHE A 122 -4.63 4.64 0.33
N TYR A 123 -5.95 4.53 0.30
CA TYR A 123 -6.87 5.51 0.85
C TYR A 123 -7.11 5.32 2.34
N ASN A 124 -7.20 6.42 3.07
CA ASN A 124 -7.71 6.48 4.45
C ASN A 124 -9.13 7.07 4.52
N MET A 125 -9.76 7.20 3.35
CA MET A 125 -11.11 7.67 3.14
C MET A 125 -11.94 6.52 2.57
N GLY A 126 -13.19 6.37 3.04
CA GLY A 126 -14.07 5.31 2.55
C GLY A 126 -14.36 5.43 1.04
N PRO A 127 -14.57 4.30 0.33
CA PRO A 127 -14.61 4.24 -1.14
C PRO A 127 -15.76 5.04 -1.75
N GLU A 128 -16.91 5.12 -1.08
CA GLU A 128 -18.03 5.95 -1.53
C GLU A 128 -17.69 7.44 -1.53
N ARG A 129 -16.96 7.90 -0.51
CA ARG A 129 -16.52 9.30 -0.40
C ARG A 129 -15.45 9.62 -1.44
N VAL A 130 -14.52 8.69 -1.68
CA VAL A 130 -13.51 8.83 -2.75
C VAL A 130 -14.20 8.95 -4.11
N THR A 131 -15.16 8.08 -4.41
CA THR A 131 -15.91 8.09 -5.68
C THR A 131 -16.75 9.35 -5.88
N ALA A 132 -17.18 9.98 -4.78
CA ALA A 132 -17.93 11.24 -4.80
C ALA A 132 -17.08 12.49 -4.98
N ILE A 133 -15.74 12.39 -5.03
CA ILE A 133 -14.86 13.54 -5.29
C ILE A 133 -15.09 14.03 -6.72
N ASP A 134 -15.61 15.24 -6.87
CA ASP A 134 -15.87 15.92 -8.15
C ASP A 134 -14.83 17.01 -8.48
N CYS A 135 -13.92 17.30 -7.54
CA CYS A 135 -12.93 18.37 -7.62
C CYS A 135 -13.50 19.79 -7.72
N GLU A 136 -14.76 20.02 -7.30
CA GLU A 136 -15.30 21.38 -7.13
C GLU A 136 -14.68 22.09 -5.91
N ASP A 137 -14.35 21.34 -4.85
CA ASP A 137 -13.57 21.85 -3.73
C ASP A 137 -12.08 21.93 -4.10
N THR A 138 -11.63 23.14 -4.38
CA THR A 138 -10.23 23.43 -4.72
C THR A 138 -9.36 23.77 -3.51
N GLN A 139 -9.81 23.49 -2.28
CA GLN A 139 -9.04 23.77 -1.07
C GLN A 139 -7.80 22.86 -0.99
N LYS A 140 -6.62 23.48 -1.16
CA LYS A 140 -5.32 22.86 -0.94
C LYS A 140 -4.97 22.84 0.56
N PRO A 141 -4.11 21.91 1.02
CA PRO A 141 -3.56 21.98 2.38
C PRO A 141 -2.80 23.30 2.59
N HIS A 142 -2.86 23.85 3.79
CA HIS A 142 -2.13 25.08 4.13
C HIS A 142 -0.61 24.93 3.95
N THR A 143 -0.08 23.77 4.33
CA THR A 143 1.34 23.44 4.22
C THR A 143 1.45 21.98 3.75
N PRO A 144 1.76 21.72 2.46
CA PRO A 144 2.10 20.36 2.04
C PRO A 144 3.41 19.90 2.71
N PRO A 145 3.73 18.60 2.68
CA PRO A 145 4.92 18.08 3.32
C PRO A 145 6.19 18.74 2.78
N VAL A 146 7.23 18.81 3.60
CA VAL A 146 8.51 19.40 3.19
C VAL A 146 9.02 18.70 1.93
N GLY A 147 9.35 19.48 0.90
CA GLY A 147 9.82 18.96 -0.38
C GLY A 147 8.71 18.64 -1.39
N TYR A 148 7.42 18.78 -1.05
CA TYR A 148 6.30 18.48 -1.94
C TYR A 148 5.63 19.74 -2.50
N ALA A 149 4.99 19.62 -3.65
CA ALA A 149 4.19 20.65 -4.29
C ALA A 149 2.86 20.09 -4.81
N LEU A 150 1.80 20.91 -4.74
CA LEU A 150 0.52 20.70 -5.41
C LEU A 150 0.37 21.68 -6.57
N PRO A 151 0.98 21.39 -7.74
CA PRO A 151 0.90 22.29 -8.89
C PRO A 151 -0.52 22.33 -9.46
N ASP A 152 -0.87 23.47 -10.06
CA ASP A 152 -2.00 23.52 -10.99
C ASP A 152 -1.46 23.13 -12.37
N VAL A 153 -2.13 22.21 -13.04
CA VAL A 153 -1.65 21.65 -14.31
C VAL A 153 -2.72 21.80 -15.38
N GLU A 154 -2.35 22.40 -16.51
CA GLU A 154 -3.19 22.44 -17.71
C GLU A 154 -3.07 21.11 -18.45
N ILE A 155 -4.20 20.45 -18.67
CA ILE A 155 -4.28 19.19 -19.41
C ILE A 155 -5.07 19.43 -20.71
N PRO A 156 -4.50 19.13 -21.90
CA PRO A 156 -5.22 19.29 -23.16
C PRO A 156 -6.57 18.56 -23.17
N ALA A 157 -7.61 19.24 -23.65
CA ALA A 157 -9.00 18.76 -23.70
C ALA A 157 -9.70 18.50 -22.35
N VAL A 158 -9.01 18.68 -21.22
CA VAL A 158 -9.57 18.58 -19.86
C VAL A 158 -9.65 19.96 -19.19
N GLY A 159 -8.60 20.78 -19.32
CA GLY A 159 -8.47 22.11 -18.72
C GLY A 159 -7.48 22.15 -17.54
N VAL A 160 -7.53 23.23 -16.77
CA VAL A 160 -6.71 23.40 -15.56
C VAL A 160 -7.22 22.47 -14.47
N LEU A 161 -6.32 21.69 -13.87
CA LEU A 161 -6.56 20.88 -12.69
C LEU A 161 -5.93 21.55 -11.46
N PRO A 162 -6.74 22.18 -10.58
CA PRO A 162 -6.22 22.78 -9.35
C PRO A 162 -5.61 21.70 -8.44
N GLY A 163 -4.34 21.87 -8.07
CA GLY A 163 -3.61 20.91 -7.24
C GLY A 163 -3.50 19.52 -7.84
N LEU A 164 -3.61 19.41 -9.17
CA LEU A 164 -3.69 18.14 -9.88
C LEU A 164 -4.84 17.26 -9.35
N CYS A 165 -6.00 17.87 -9.05
CA CYS A 165 -7.19 17.14 -8.63
C CYS A 165 -7.77 16.31 -9.77
N VAL A 166 -7.98 15.02 -9.52
CA VAL A 166 -8.67 14.13 -10.45
C VAL A 166 -9.97 13.62 -9.81
N PRO A 167 -11.12 13.69 -10.52
CA PRO A 167 -12.37 13.16 -10.01
C PRO A 167 -12.25 11.69 -9.61
N ALA A 168 -13.01 11.30 -8.59
CA ALA A 168 -12.95 9.98 -7.96
C ALA A 168 -11.58 9.59 -7.36
N MET A 169 -10.66 10.54 -7.20
CA MET A 169 -9.33 10.32 -6.62
C MET A 169 -8.90 11.40 -5.62
N GLY A 170 -8.83 12.67 -6.04
CA GLY A 170 -8.32 13.78 -5.23
C GLY A 170 -7.13 14.50 -5.87
N MET A 171 -6.54 15.45 -5.13
CA MET A 171 -5.34 16.20 -5.49
C MET A 171 -4.07 15.39 -5.27
N HIS A 172 -3.04 15.62 -6.09
CA HIS A 172 -1.79 14.86 -6.05
C HIS A 172 -0.61 15.79 -5.72
N ALA A 173 -0.06 15.65 -4.51
CA ALA A 173 1.16 16.33 -4.10
C ALA A 173 2.39 15.53 -4.52
N LEU A 174 3.26 16.16 -5.31
CA LEU A 174 4.41 15.53 -5.95
C LEU A 174 5.73 16.05 -5.38
N PRO A 175 6.82 15.25 -5.34
CA PRO A 175 8.14 15.74 -4.96
C PRO A 175 8.62 16.87 -5.88
N ARG A 176 8.98 18.03 -5.29
CA ARG A 176 9.48 19.20 -6.03
C ARG A 176 10.74 18.88 -6.82
N SER A 177 11.61 18.03 -6.28
CA SER A 177 12.84 17.62 -6.94
C SER A 177 12.57 16.93 -8.28
N GLU A 178 11.52 16.12 -8.36
CA GLU A 178 11.15 15.42 -9.60
C GLU A 178 10.61 16.40 -10.64
N LEU A 179 9.67 17.26 -10.22
CA LEU A 179 9.11 18.33 -11.06
C LEU A 179 10.19 19.27 -11.64
N GLN A 180 11.27 19.49 -10.90
CA GLN A 180 12.39 20.36 -11.31
C GLN A 180 13.46 19.62 -12.13
N SER A 181 13.56 18.31 -11.99
CA SER A 181 14.61 17.53 -12.65
C SER A 181 14.42 17.42 -14.16
N GLY A 182 13.16 17.43 -14.62
CA GLY A 182 12.80 17.13 -16.01
C GLY A 182 13.17 15.71 -16.45
N ARG A 183 13.58 14.84 -15.53
CA ARG A 183 13.97 13.45 -15.80
C ARG A 183 12.78 12.53 -15.58
N PRO A 184 12.73 11.38 -16.27
CA PRO A 184 11.79 10.31 -15.95
C PRO A 184 11.96 9.90 -14.48
N PHE A 185 10.85 9.69 -13.78
CA PHE A 185 10.87 9.00 -12.49
C PHE A 185 10.99 7.48 -12.70
N GLU A 186 11.53 6.77 -11.71
CA GLU A 186 11.49 5.30 -11.67
C GLU A 186 10.47 4.81 -10.63
N ALA A 187 10.47 5.43 -9.46
CA ALA A 187 9.50 5.19 -8.42
C ALA A 187 9.42 6.43 -7.53
N THR A 188 8.22 6.76 -7.04
CA THR A 188 8.00 7.93 -6.20
C THR A 188 6.87 7.68 -5.19
N MET A 189 6.82 8.52 -4.16
CA MET A 189 5.71 8.56 -3.21
C MET A 189 4.92 9.85 -3.44
N VAL A 190 3.64 9.73 -3.71
CA VAL A 190 2.69 10.83 -3.87
C VAL A 190 1.77 10.88 -2.66
N ILE A 191 1.40 12.09 -2.26
CA ILE A 191 0.47 12.31 -1.15
C ILE A 191 -0.81 12.94 -1.67
N GLY A 192 -1.92 12.27 -1.42
CA GLY A 192 -3.23 12.65 -1.87
C GLY A 192 -3.93 13.61 -0.93
N TYR A 193 -4.64 14.60 -1.48
CA TYR A 193 -5.42 15.56 -0.68
C TYR A 193 -6.85 15.73 -1.19
N TYR A 194 -7.77 16.03 -0.28
CA TYR A 194 -9.10 16.55 -0.59
C TYR A 194 -9.60 17.40 0.56
N ALA A 195 -10.24 18.54 0.26
CA ALA A 195 -10.69 19.52 1.25
C ALA A 195 -9.59 19.95 2.25
N GLY A 196 -8.34 20.04 1.78
CA GLY A 196 -7.16 20.38 2.60
C GLY A 196 -6.62 19.27 3.51
N GLU A 197 -7.24 18.08 3.53
CA GLU A 197 -6.81 16.95 4.36
C GLU A 197 -6.09 15.89 3.52
N PRO A 198 -5.06 15.21 4.06
CA PRO A 198 -4.42 14.09 3.39
C PRO A 198 -5.32 12.85 3.39
N ILE A 199 -5.58 12.28 2.21
CA ILE A 199 -6.59 11.21 2.01
C ILE A 199 -6.03 9.90 1.43
N PHE A 200 -4.81 9.92 0.90
CA PHE A 200 -4.10 8.72 0.48
C PHE A 200 -2.58 8.91 0.45
N VAL A 201 -1.87 7.80 0.43
CA VAL A 201 -0.46 7.73 0.04
C VAL A 201 -0.35 6.78 -1.15
N GLU A 202 0.53 7.12 -2.09
CA GLU A 202 0.57 6.48 -3.40
C GLU A 202 2.02 6.25 -3.83
N PRO A 203 2.53 5.02 -3.69
CA PRO A 203 3.67 4.59 -4.48
C PRO A 203 3.26 4.60 -5.95
N MET A 204 3.95 5.39 -6.76
CA MET A 204 3.94 5.24 -8.22
C MET A 204 5.22 4.52 -8.60
N ILE A 205 5.15 3.46 -9.40
CA ILE A 205 6.33 2.64 -9.75
C ILE A 205 6.29 2.29 -11.23
N THR A 206 7.35 2.64 -11.97
CA THR A 206 7.44 2.30 -13.38
C THR A 206 7.51 0.80 -13.57
N ARG A 207 6.95 0.33 -14.70
CA ARG A 207 7.10 -1.08 -15.09
C ARG A 207 8.56 -1.45 -15.26
N GLU A 208 9.37 -0.54 -15.80
CA GLU A 208 10.83 -0.72 -15.94
C GLU A 208 11.49 -0.98 -14.58
N LYS A 209 11.11 -0.24 -13.54
CA LYS A 209 11.64 -0.46 -12.20
C LYS A 209 11.27 -1.82 -11.63
N LEU A 210 10.03 -2.27 -11.81
CA LEU A 210 9.56 -3.55 -11.30
C LEU A 210 10.22 -4.74 -12.01
N VAL A 211 10.49 -4.67 -13.31
CA VAL A 211 11.15 -5.79 -14.01
C VAL A 211 12.62 -6.00 -13.60
N GLU A 212 13.22 -5.08 -12.83
CA GLU A 212 14.54 -5.26 -12.25
C GLU A 212 14.59 -6.34 -11.16
N ARG A 213 13.44 -6.70 -10.56
CA ARG A 213 13.33 -7.76 -9.53
C ARG A 213 14.26 -7.51 -8.34
N GLN A 214 14.38 -6.24 -7.95
CA GLN A 214 15.21 -5.77 -6.85
C GLN A 214 14.35 -5.01 -5.84
N SER A 215 14.63 -5.21 -4.55
CA SER A 215 14.00 -4.45 -3.49
C SER A 215 14.52 -3.02 -3.44
N PHE A 216 13.64 -2.04 -3.19
CA PHE A 216 14.03 -0.64 -3.04
C PHE A 216 13.10 0.10 -2.04
N PRO A 217 13.64 1.04 -1.25
CA PRO A 217 12.83 1.89 -0.39
C PRO A 217 12.26 3.09 -1.17
N LEU A 218 11.16 3.65 -0.67
CA LEU A 218 10.74 5.01 -1.02
C LEU A 218 10.65 5.86 0.25
N ALA A 219 11.04 7.13 0.13
CA ALA A 219 10.98 8.05 1.25
C ALA A 219 9.51 8.42 1.54
N MET A 220 9.06 8.12 2.76
CA MET A 220 7.80 8.64 3.28
C MET A 220 8.01 10.06 3.80
N PRO A 221 7.22 11.05 3.36
CA PRO A 221 7.24 12.36 4.00
C PRO A 221 6.61 12.29 5.39
N GLU A 222 7.00 13.21 6.27
CA GLU A 222 6.31 13.39 7.54
C GLU A 222 4.90 13.95 7.28
N LEU A 223 3.89 13.24 7.77
CA LEU A 223 2.49 13.63 7.69
C LEU A 223 1.94 13.82 9.10
N ALA A 224 1.15 14.88 9.27
CA ALA A 224 0.48 15.11 10.54
C ALA A 224 -0.51 13.97 10.82
N HIS A 225 -0.37 13.34 11.98
CA HIS A 225 -1.38 12.42 12.51
C HIS A 225 -2.61 13.22 12.94
N GLY A 226 -3.79 12.76 12.52
CA GLY A 226 -5.06 13.46 12.77
C GLY A 226 -6.24 12.70 12.19
N ASN A 227 -7.45 13.07 12.60
CA ASN A 227 -8.70 12.51 12.06
C ASN A 227 -8.81 10.98 12.13
N GLY A 228 -8.17 10.35 13.12
CA GLY A 228 -8.15 8.89 13.30
C GLY A 228 -7.17 8.15 12.40
N VAL A 229 -6.27 8.86 11.69
CA VAL A 229 -5.28 8.26 10.80
C VAL A 229 -3.90 8.20 11.45
N THR A 230 -3.29 7.01 11.41
CA THR A 230 -1.91 6.76 11.83
C THR A 230 -1.08 6.41 10.60
N TYR A 231 -0.32 7.39 10.11
CA TYR A 231 0.56 7.19 8.96
C TYR A 231 1.79 6.32 9.29
N PRO A 232 2.19 5.42 8.38
CA PRO A 232 3.49 4.74 8.46
C PRO A 232 4.61 5.73 8.17
N THR A 233 5.79 5.50 8.77
CA THR A 233 6.98 6.34 8.55
C THR A 233 7.96 5.74 7.54
N GLN A 234 7.74 4.50 7.12
CA GLN A 234 8.65 3.79 6.21
C GLN A 234 7.87 2.99 5.16
N PHE A 235 8.43 2.92 3.96
CA PHE A 235 7.94 2.13 2.84
C PHE A 235 9.09 1.39 2.14
N VAL A 236 8.84 0.14 1.76
CA VAL A 236 9.73 -0.65 0.90
C VAL A 236 8.92 -1.43 -0.13
N ALA A 237 9.35 -1.38 -1.38
CA ALA A 237 8.96 -2.35 -2.39
C ALA A 237 9.94 -3.53 -2.27
N GLU A 238 9.52 -4.60 -1.60
CA GLU A 238 10.35 -5.77 -1.32
C GLU A 238 10.11 -6.86 -2.35
N TYR A 239 11.14 -7.24 -3.09
CA TYR A 239 11.05 -8.34 -4.04
C TYR A 239 11.23 -9.70 -3.32
N ASP A 240 10.21 -10.54 -3.42
CA ASP A 240 10.18 -11.91 -2.93
C ASP A 240 10.47 -12.87 -4.11
N ALA A 241 11.69 -13.40 -4.12
CA ALA A 241 12.17 -14.28 -5.19
C ALA A 241 11.50 -15.67 -5.20
N GLU A 242 10.99 -16.14 -4.05
CA GLU A 242 10.29 -17.43 -3.98
C GLU A 242 8.87 -17.30 -4.53
N GLY A 243 8.19 -16.20 -4.19
CA GLY A 243 6.85 -15.90 -4.68
C GLY A 243 6.79 -15.25 -6.08
N ASP A 244 7.93 -14.89 -6.65
CA ASP A 244 8.04 -14.10 -7.89
C ASP A 244 7.16 -12.84 -7.88
N ALA A 245 7.26 -12.08 -6.80
CA ALA A 245 6.33 -10.98 -6.52
C ALA A 245 7.00 -9.83 -5.76
N TYR A 246 6.45 -8.63 -5.88
CA TYR A 246 6.74 -7.52 -4.98
C TYR A 246 5.76 -7.52 -3.81
N ARG A 247 6.25 -7.25 -2.60
CA ARG A 247 5.47 -6.85 -1.43
C ARG A 247 5.71 -5.36 -1.23
N LEU A 248 4.72 -4.54 -1.58
CA LEU A 248 4.76 -3.12 -1.28
C LEU A 248 4.31 -2.94 0.16
N ARG A 249 5.26 -2.63 1.05
CA ARG A 249 5.09 -2.70 2.50
C ARG A 249 5.26 -1.34 3.13
N PHE A 250 4.23 -0.92 3.88
CA PHE A 250 4.32 0.13 4.87
C PHE A 250 4.61 -0.46 6.24
N HIS A 251 5.52 0.16 7.00
CA HIS A 251 5.87 -0.27 8.35
C HIS A 251 6.26 0.92 9.24
N SER A 252 6.63 0.61 10.49
CA SER A 252 6.94 1.62 11.51
C SER A 252 5.74 2.54 11.77
N ILE A 253 4.60 1.90 12.04
CA ILE A 253 3.29 2.52 12.23
C ILE A 253 3.24 3.14 13.63
N GLY A 254 2.89 4.43 13.72
CA GLY A 254 2.71 5.12 15.00
C GLY A 254 4.00 5.38 15.79
N VAL A 255 5.17 5.16 15.19
CA VAL A 255 6.47 5.52 15.78
C VAL A 255 6.71 7.01 15.54
N LYS A 256 6.83 7.77 16.63
CA LYS A 256 7.17 9.21 16.62
C LYS A 256 8.68 9.43 16.72
#